data_AF-A0A3D5BWK4-F1
#
_entry.id   AF-A0A3D5BWK4-F1
#
_cell.length_a   1.000
_cell.length_b   1.000
_cell.length_c   1.000
_cell.angle_alpha   90.00
_cell.angle_beta   90.00
_cell.angle_gamma   90.00
#
_symmetry.space_group_name_H-M   'P 1'
#
loop_
_entity.id
_entity.type
_entity.pdbx_description
1 polymer ?
#
loop_
_entity_poly.entity_id
_entity_poly.type
_entity_poly.pdbx_seq_one_letter_code
_entity_poly.pdbx_strand_id
1 'polypeptide(L)'
;MPGETYSSYASNLRLVQKRSFKDSISKGGKRASAAIKSVSLFAYIDPFIDWLFGIALILAMLKDLLDIINTVLIAVFGIGEILTIIFTFFISVFIFLIMVITGSTGKVKMARSIIKRTLLLIGTAITEMIPAVGMLPLETVLVVVAFVMTLAERKKAEQGNKK
;
A
#
# COMPACT_ATOMS: atom_id res chain seq x y z
N MET A 1 -18.30 58.02 15.30
CA MET A 1 -16.86 57.66 15.33
C MET A 1 -16.66 56.36 14.55
N PRO A 2 -16.29 56.44 13.25
CA PRO A 2 -16.20 55.27 12.35
C PRO A 2 -14.82 54.58 12.31
N GLY A 3 -13.87 54.93 13.19
CA GLY A 3 -12.48 54.44 13.14
C GLY A 3 -12.23 53.06 13.77
N GLU A 4 -13.11 52.57 14.65
CA GLU A 4 -12.86 51.34 15.41
C GLU A 4 -13.16 50.06 14.62
N THR A 5 -14.10 50.12 13.67
CA THR A 5 -14.50 48.97 12.84
C THR A 5 -13.38 48.54 11.89
N TYR A 6 -12.71 49.49 11.23
CA TYR A 6 -11.63 49.19 10.27
C TYR A 6 -10.41 48.52 10.91
N SER A 7 -10.08 48.90 12.15
CA SER A 7 -8.99 48.27 12.93
C SER A 7 -9.30 46.81 13.26
N SER A 8 -10.56 46.51 13.57
CA SER A 8 -11.05 45.15 13.84
C SER A 8 -11.00 44.26 12.58
N TYR A 9 -11.38 44.76 11.41
CA TYR A 9 -11.27 43.98 10.16
C TYR A 9 -9.82 43.68 9.75
N ALA A 10 -8.91 44.65 9.91
CA ALA A 10 -7.50 44.47 9.57
C ALA A 10 -6.78 43.44 10.47
N SER A 11 -7.14 43.39 11.76
CA SER A 11 -6.58 42.41 12.71
C SER A 11 -7.08 40.99 12.46
N ASN A 12 -8.35 40.83 12.09
CA ASN A 12 -8.93 39.53 11.74
C ASN A 12 -8.34 38.94 10.45
N LEU A 13 -8.08 39.77 9.43
CA LEU A 13 -7.42 39.32 8.19
C LEU A 13 -6.00 38.81 8.44
N ARG A 14 -5.22 39.49 9.30
CA ARG A 14 -3.88 39.04 9.68
C ARG A 14 -3.88 37.72 10.44
N LEU A 15 -4.90 37.48 11.28
CA LEU A 15 -5.06 36.21 12.01
C LEU A 15 -5.39 35.04 11.08
N VAL A 16 -6.27 35.25 10.09
CA VAL A 16 -6.62 34.24 9.09
C VAL A 16 -5.42 33.88 8.22
N GLN A 17 -4.64 34.88 7.79
CA GLN A 17 -3.43 34.66 7.00
C GLN A 17 -2.34 33.91 7.78
N LYS A 18 -2.12 34.24 9.07
CA LYS A 18 -1.19 33.50 9.95
C LYS A 18 -1.60 32.05 10.16
N ARG A 19 -2.91 31.77 10.34
CA ARG A 19 -3.42 30.40 10.49
C ARG A 19 -3.26 29.59 9.20
N SER A 20 -3.65 30.15 8.06
CA SER A 20 -3.52 29.50 6.75
C SER A 20 -2.06 29.15 6.42
N PHE A 21 -1.12 30.04 6.73
CA PHE A 21 0.31 29.79 6.53
C PHE A 21 0.85 28.70 7.46
N LYS A 22 0.47 28.73 8.75
CA LYS A 22 0.86 27.70 9.73
C LYS A 22 0.30 26.32 9.38
N ASP A 23 -0.93 26.25 8.89
CA ASP A 23 -1.56 25.00 8.47
C ASP A 23 -0.93 24.44 7.21
N SER A 24 -0.54 25.30 6.26
CA SER A 24 0.17 24.94 5.03
C SER A 24 1.58 24.41 5.30
N ILE A 25 2.32 25.05 6.23
CA ILE A 25 3.63 24.56 6.69
C ILE A 25 3.48 23.24 7.45
N SER A 26 2.46 23.08 8.30
CA SER A 26 2.24 21.81 9.01
C SER A 26 1.89 20.66 8.06
N LYS A 27 1.11 20.92 6.99
CA LYS A 27 0.78 19.94 5.95
C LYS A 27 1.99 19.62 5.07
N GLY A 28 2.80 20.63 4.72
CA GLY A 28 4.06 20.46 4.00
C GLY A 28 5.08 19.63 4.79
N GLY A 29 5.25 19.93 6.07
CA GLY A 29 6.11 19.18 6.98
C GLY A 29 5.67 17.72 7.19
N LYS A 30 4.35 17.45 7.23
CA LYS A 30 3.82 16.08 7.29
C LYS A 30 4.12 15.28 6.01
N ARG A 31 4.04 15.90 4.83
CA ARG A 31 4.37 15.26 3.54
C ARG A 31 5.88 15.04 3.38
N ALA A 32 6.70 16.02 3.76
CA ALA A 32 8.15 15.88 3.80
C ALA A 32 8.58 14.79 4.81
N SER A 33 7.95 14.73 5.99
CA SER A 33 8.19 13.68 6.97
C SER A 33 7.76 12.30 6.48
N ALA A 34 6.69 12.20 5.68
CA ALA A 34 6.29 10.95 5.02
C ALA A 34 7.30 10.50 3.96
N ALA A 35 7.81 11.43 3.14
CA ALA A 35 8.84 11.16 2.14
C ALA A 35 10.20 10.76 2.77
N ILE A 36 10.61 11.44 3.85
CA ILE A 36 11.82 11.07 4.60
C ILE A 36 11.62 9.71 5.30
N LYS A 37 10.41 9.42 5.78
CA LYS A 37 10.08 8.10 6.34
C LYS A 37 10.14 6.99 5.29
N SER A 38 9.72 7.22 4.05
CA SER A 38 9.83 6.22 2.98
C SER A 38 11.28 5.99 2.55
N VAL A 39 12.12 7.02 2.48
CA VAL A 39 13.57 6.84 2.24
C VAL A 39 14.23 6.05 3.37
N SER A 40 13.82 6.26 4.62
CA SER A 40 14.34 5.48 5.76
C SER A 40 13.85 4.02 5.82
N LEU A 41 12.84 3.62 5.02
CA LEU A 41 12.38 2.24 4.96
C LEU A 41 13.30 1.36 4.11
N PHE A 42 13.98 1.93 3.11
CA PHE A 42 14.94 1.20 2.27
C PHE A 42 16.14 0.67 3.07
N ALA A 43 16.46 1.27 4.22
CA ALA A 43 17.50 0.79 5.13
C ALA A 43 17.16 -0.56 5.79
N TYR A 44 15.90 -1.02 5.72
CA TYR A 44 15.42 -2.28 6.31
C TYR A 44 15.21 -3.38 5.26
N ILE A 45 15.70 -3.16 4.04
CA ILE A 45 15.70 -4.17 2.98
C ILE A 45 16.71 -5.26 3.35
N ASP A 46 16.23 -6.49 3.39
CA ASP A 46 17.03 -7.69 3.57
C ASP A 46 17.18 -8.38 2.21
N PRO A 47 18.35 -8.29 1.54
CA PRO A 47 18.53 -8.85 0.21
C PRO A 47 18.37 -10.38 0.15
N PHE A 48 18.50 -11.10 1.27
CA PHE A 48 18.35 -12.57 1.31
C PHE A 48 16.91 -13.05 1.30
N ILE A 49 15.96 -12.20 1.73
CA ILE A 49 14.54 -12.56 1.79
C ILE A 49 13.75 -11.71 0.78
N ASP A 50 14.15 -10.46 0.54
CA ASP A 50 13.39 -9.51 -0.26
C ASP A 50 13.48 -9.75 -1.76
N TRP A 51 14.45 -10.55 -2.24
CA TRP A 51 14.44 -11.02 -3.63
C TRP A 51 13.19 -11.86 -3.96
N LEU A 52 12.60 -12.55 -2.95
CA LEU A 52 11.32 -13.25 -3.11
C LEU A 52 10.18 -12.28 -3.42
N PHE A 53 10.19 -11.09 -2.82
CA PHE A 53 9.24 -10.02 -3.18
C PHE A 53 9.46 -9.52 -4.61
N GLY A 54 10.71 -9.48 -5.08
CA GLY A 54 11.02 -9.18 -6.48
C GLY A 54 10.40 -10.19 -7.45
N ILE A 55 10.53 -11.48 -7.15
CA ILE A 55 9.89 -12.56 -7.94
C ILE A 55 8.36 -12.46 -7.86
N ALA A 56 7.81 -12.25 -6.67
CA ALA A 56 6.36 -12.05 -6.49
C ALA A 56 5.85 -10.87 -7.31
N LEU A 57 6.60 -9.78 -7.38
CA LEU A 57 6.24 -8.59 -8.14
C LEU A 57 6.21 -8.88 -9.65
N ILE A 58 7.22 -9.58 -10.18
CA ILE A 58 7.27 -9.97 -11.59
C ILE A 58 6.09 -10.90 -11.93
N LEU A 59 5.80 -11.89 -11.08
CA LEU A 59 4.67 -12.80 -11.28
C LEU A 59 3.32 -12.10 -11.19
N ALA A 60 3.16 -11.16 -10.25
CA ALA A 60 1.97 -10.35 -10.11
C ALA A 60 1.75 -9.46 -11.35
N MET A 61 2.80 -8.81 -11.85
CA MET A 61 2.72 -8.02 -13.08
C MET A 61 2.37 -8.88 -14.30
N LEU A 62 2.94 -10.08 -14.41
CA LEU A 62 2.64 -11.01 -15.48
C LEU A 62 1.17 -11.47 -15.42
N LYS A 63 0.66 -11.75 -14.22
CA LYS A 63 -0.75 -12.08 -14.00
C LYS A 63 -1.66 -10.93 -14.37
N ASP A 64 -1.40 -9.72 -13.88
CA ASP A 64 -2.23 -8.56 -14.19
C ASP A 64 -2.33 -8.33 -15.71
N LEU A 65 -1.23 -8.57 -16.43
CA LEU A 65 -1.23 -8.53 -17.90
C LEU A 65 -2.05 -9.67 -18.52
N LEU A 66 -1.94 -10.90 -18.00
CA LEU A 66 -2.75 -12.05 -18.41
C LEU A 66 -4.24 -11.79 -18.18
N ASP A 67 -4.61 -11.17 -17.06
CA ASP A 67 -5.99 -10.84 -16.72
C ASP A 67 -6.59 -9.81 -17.67
N ILE A 68 -5.83 -8.77 -18.04
CA ILE A 68 -6.27 -7.80 -19.05
C ILE A 68 -6.49 -8.49 -20.40
N ILE A 69 -5.54 -9.31 -20.84
CA ILE A 69 -5.65 -10.04 -22.11
C ILE A 69 -6.84 -11.00 -22.06
N ASN A 70 -7.02 -11.72 -20.96
CA ASN A 70 -8.08 -12.72 -20.82
C ASN A 70 -9.47 -12.06 -20.67
N THR A 71 -9.57 -10.91 -19.99
CA THR A 71 -10.82 -10.13 -19.91
C THR A 71 -11.27 -9.69 -21.30
N VAL A 72 -10.33 -9.26 -22.15
CA VAL A 72 -10.62 -8.92 -23.55
C VAL A 72 -11.02 -10.17 -24.34
N LEU A 73 -10.31 -11.31 -24.18
CA LEU A 73 -10.68 -12.56 -24.85
C LEU A 73 -12.05 -13.09 -24.41
N ILE A 74 -12.38 -13.04 -23.12
CA ILE A 74 -13.66 -13.49 -22.57
C ILE A 74 -14.78 -12.57 -23.08
N ALA A 75 -14.57 -11.25 -23.10
CA ALA A 75 -15.55 -10.30 -23.62
C ALA A 75 -15.85 -10.49 -25.13
N VAL A 76 -14.86 -10.95 -25.91
CA VAL A 76 -14.99 -11.11 -27.36
C VAL A 76 -15.40 -12.53 -27.77
N PHE A 77 -14.93 -13.57 -27.07
CA PHE A 77 -15.08 -14.97 -27.46
C PHE A 77 -15.77 -15.86 -26.43
N GLY A 78 -15.99 -15.39 -25.20
CA GLY A 78 -16.71 -16.14 -24.15
C GLY A 78 -15.97 -17.35 -23.59
N ILE A 79 -14.65 -17.45 -23.79
CA ILE A 79 -13.83 -18.60 -23.40
C ILE A 79 -12.63 -18.08 -22.58
N GLY A 80 -12.38 -18.63 -21.39
CA GLY A 80 -11.13 -18.36 -20.66
C GLY A 80 -11.19 -18.27 -19.14
N GLU A 81 -12.38 -18.21 -18.52
CA GLU A 81 -12.51 -17.89 -17.08
C GLU A 81 -11.86 -18.91 -16.13
N ILE A 82 -11.88 -20.19 -16.46
CA ILE A 82 -11.34 -21.24 -15.59
C ILE A 82 -9.82 -21.11 -15.43
N LEU A 83 -9.12 -20.71 -16.49
CA LEU A 83 -7.66 -20.59 -16.46
C LEU A 83 -7.23 -19.40 -15.60
N THR A 84 -7.95 -18.27 -15.69
CA THR A 84 -7.71 -17.07 -14.86
C THR A 84 -7.93 -17.39 -13.39
N ILE A 85 -9.05 -18.04 -13.03
CA ILE A 85 -9.35 -18.39 -11.63
C ILE A 85 -8.22 -19.24 -11.01
N ILE A 86 -7.73 -20.23 -11.77
CA ILE A 86 -6.65 -21.10 -11.31
C ILE A 86 -5.35 -20.30 -11.12
N PHE A 87 -5.00 -19.44 -12.08
CA PHE A 87 -3.77 -18.65 -12.02
C PHE A 87 -3.80 -17.62 -10.87
N THR A 88 -4.92 -16.92 -10.70
CA THR A 88 -5.17 -15.99 -9.58
C THR A 88 -5.07 -16.71 -8.24
N PHE A 89 -5.61 -17.92 -8.12
CA PHE A 89 -5.50 -18.72 -6.90
C PHE A 89 -4.05 -19.08 -6.57
N PHE A 90 -3.29 -19.59 -7.54
CA PHE A 90 -1.89 -19.96 -7.32
C PHE A 90 -1.01 -18.77 -6.95
N ILE A 91 -1.22 -17.61 -7.59
CA ILE A 91 -0.46 -16.39 -7.31
C ILE A 91 -0.83 -15.83 -5.94
N SER A 92 -2.12 -15.84 -5.57
CA SER A 92 -2.57 -15.45 -4.24
C SER A 92 -1.95 -16.33 -3.15
N VAL A 93 -1.89 -17.65 -3.36
CA VAL A 93 -1.23 -18.60 -2.44
C VAL A 93 0.27 -18.34 -2.37
N PHE A 94 0.93 -18.09 -3.50
CA PHE A 94 2.36 -17.81 -3.55
C PHE A 94 2.73 -16.51 -2.81
N ILE A 95 1.97 -15.44 -3.06
CA ILE A 95 2.11 -14.17 -2.35
C ILE A 95 1.85 -14.36 -0.85
N PHE A 96 0.84 -15.15 -0.47
CA PHE A 96 0.56 -15.49 0.93
C PHE A 96 1.73 -16.22 1.59
N LEU A 97 2.32 -17.21 0.93
CA LEU A 97 3.48 -17.95 1.45
C LEU A 97 4.69 -17.03 1.65
N ILE A 98 4.99 -16.16 0.68
CA ILE A 98 6.07 -15.17 0.82
C ILE A 98 5.79 -14.23 1.99
N MET A 99 4.56 -13.78 2.15
CA MET A 99 4.15 -12.95 3.29
C MET A 99 4.29 -13.66 4.64
N VAL A 100 3.98 -14.95 4.72
CA VAL A 100 4.16 -15.76 5.94
C VAL A 100 5.64 -15.94 6.25
N ILE A 101 6.46 -16.29 5.26
CA ILE A 101 7.90 -16.48 5.43
C ILE A 101 8.55 -15.17 5.90
N THR A 102 8.26 -14.07 5.22
CA THR A 102 8.84 -12.74 5.54
C THR A 102 8.29 -12.12 6.83
N GLY A 103 7.04 -12.43 7.21
CA GLY A 103 6.42 -11.98 8.45
C GLY A 103 6.80 -12.80 9.68
N SER A 104 7.36 -14.00 9.50
CA SER A 104 7.74 -14.91 10.60
C SER A 104 9.02 -14.51 11.33
N THR A 105 9.82 -13.60 10.77
CA THR A 105 11.17 -13.27 11.27
C THR A 105 11.17 -12.34 12.49
N GLY A 106 10.00 -11.80 12.92
CA GLY A 106 9.90 -10.83 14.01
C GLY A 106 9.13 -11.34 15.25
N LYS A 107 9.74 -11.27 16.44
CA LYS A 107 9.16 -11.66 17.76
C LYS A 107 7.90 -10.85 18.20
N VAL A 108 7.38 -9.92 17.40
CA VAL A 108 6.28 -9.01 17.80
C VAL A 108 5.01 -9.34 17.02
N LYS A 109 4.00 -9.87 17.73
CA LYS A 109 2.57 -9.96 17.32
C LYS A 109 2.32 -10.47 15.89
N MET A 110 2.97 -11.58 15.53
CA MET A 110 2.80 -12.33 14.28
C MET A 110 1.32 -12.49 13.88
N ALA A 111 0.44 -12.81 14.84
CA ALA A 111 -0.99 -12.99 14.58
C ALA A 111 -1.71 -11.74 14.03
N ARG A 112 -1.42 -10.54 14.55
CA ARG A 112 -2.08 -9.31 14.06
C ARG A 112 -1.58 -8.88 12.69
N SER A 113 -0.32 -9.16 12.36
CA SER A 113 0.23 -8.88 11.02
C SER A 113 -0.37 -9.82 9.99
N ILE A 114 -0.39 -11.13 10.30
CA ILE A 114 -0.98 -12.16 9.43
C ILE A 114 -2.45 -11.86 9.19
N ILE A 115 -3.24 -11.57 10.23
CA ILE A 115 -4.68 -11.25 10.07
C ILE A 115 -4.89 -10.06 9.12
N LYS A 116 -4.11 -8.98 9.24
CA LYS A 116 -4.22 -7.83 8.34
C LYS A 116 -3.85 -8.18 6.90
N ARG A 117 -2.79 -8.98 6.70
CA ARG A 117 -2.33 -9.43 5.39
C ARG A 117 -3.33 -10.40 4.74
N THR A 118 -3.93 -11.30 5.51
CA THR A 118 -4.99 -12.20 5.05
C THR A 118 -6.27 -11.44 4.70
N LEU A 119 -6.68 -10.45 5.51
CA LEU A 119 -7.80 -9.57 5.18
C LEU A 119 -7.55 -8.77 3.89
N LEU A 120 -6.30 -8.35 3.66
CA LEU A 120 -5.90 -7.66 2.43
C LEU A 120 -6.06 -8.57 1.21
N LEU A 121 -5.57 -9.80 1.28
CA LEU A 121 -5.71 -10.83 0.22
C LEU A 121 -7.17 -11.19 -0.07
N ILE A 122 -7.96 -11.42 0.97
CA ILE A 122 -9.39 -11.72 0.81
C ILE A 122 -10.11 -10.51 0.21
N GLY A 123 -9.76 -9.31 0.65
CA GLY A 123 -10.29 -8.06 0.10
C GLY A 123 -10.01 -7.94 -1.40
N THR A 124 -8.77 -8.11 -1.84
CA THR A 124 -8.42 -8.02 -3.26
C THR A 124 -9.12 -9.09 -4.08
N ALA A 125 -9.13 -10.35 -3.62
CA ALA A 125 -9.82 -11.44 -4.30
C ALA A 125 -11.33 -11.21 -4.47
N ILE A 126 -12.01 -10.66 -3.46
CA ILE A 126 -13.43 -10.30 -3.57
C ILE A 126 -13.63 -9.14 -4.54
N THR A 127 -12.72 -8.16 -4.54
CA THR A 127 -12.84 -6.98 -5.40
C THR A 127 -12.62 -7.34 -6.88
N GLU A 128 -11.77 -8.33 -7.17
CA GLU A 128 -11.54 -8.86 -8.52
C GLU A 128 -12.77 -9.54 -9.12
N MET A 129 -13.70 -10.05 -8.30
CA MET A 129 -14.96 -10.61 -8.80
C MET A 129 -15.87 -9.53 -9.43
N ILE A 130 -15.55 -8.24 -9.27
CA ILE A 130 -16.25 -7.15 -9.92
C ILE A 130 -15.67 -6.95 -11.34
N PRO A 131 -16.46 -7.13 -12.42
CA PRO A 131 -15.96 -7.19 -13.80
C PRO A 131 -15.17 -5.96 -14.28
N ALA A 132 -15.37 -4.79 -13.66
CA ALA A 132 -14.63 -3.57 -13.99
C ALA A 132 -13.35 -3.38 -13.17
N VAL A 133 -13.26 -4.02 -12.01
CA VAL A 133 -12.15 -3.85 -11.05
C VAL A 133 -11.04 -4.88 -11.31
N GLY A 134 -11.39 -6.06 -11.85
CA GLY A 134 -10.43 -7.08 -12.29
C GLY A 134 -9.48 -6.66 -13.43
N MET A 135 -9.71 -5.51 -14.07
CA MET A 135 -8.76 -4.92 -15.04
C MET A 135 -7.64 -4.11 -14.39
N LEU A 136 -7.75 -3.78 -13.11
CA LEU A 136 -6.70 -3.06 -12.39
C LEU A 136 -5.60 -4.04 -11.98
N PRO A 137 -4.32 -3.60 -11.96
CA PRO A 137 -3.20 -4.44 -11.52
C PRO A 137 -3.19 -4.60 -9.99
N LEU A 138 -4.22 -5.26 -9.46
CA LEU A 138 -4.51 -5.36 -8.04
C LEU A 138 -3.48 -6.23 -7.33
N GLU A 139 -3.04 -7.32 -7.96
CA GLU A 139 -1.98 -8.16 -7.42
C GLU A 139 -0.65 -7.40 -7.34
N THR A 140 -0.30 -6.62 -8.37
CA THR A 140 0.92 -5.80 -8.31
C THR A 140 0.85 -4.81 -7.16
N VAL A 141 -0.29 -4.13 -7.00
CA VAL A 141 -0.51 -3.20 -5.88
C VAL A 141 -0.43 -3.93 -4.53
N LEU A 142 -1.04 -5.12 -4.43
CA LEU A 142 -1.02 -5.95 -3.25
C LEU A 142 0.41 -6.33 -2.83
N VAL A 143 1.24 -6.79 -3.77
CA VAL A 143 2.63 -7.16 -3.51
C VAL A 143 3.43 -5.94 -3.03
N VAL A 144 3.26 -4.78 -3.66
CA VAL A 144 3.92 -3.52 -3.24
C VAL A 144 3.48 -3.12 -1.83
N VAL A 145 2.18 -3.17 -1.53
CA VAL A 145 1.65 -2.85 -0.19
C VAL A 145 2.20 -3.84 0.85
N ALA A 146 2.20 -5.13 0.55
CA ALA A 146 2.74 -6.17 1.42
C ALA A 146 4.23 -5.98 1.70
N PHE A 147 5.01 -5.59 0.69
CA PHE A 147 6.42 -5.28 0.83
C PHE A 147 6.65 -4.07 1.74
N VAL A 148 5.93 -2.96 1.51
CA VAL A 148 6.02 -1.76 2.35
C VAL A 148 5.60 -2.05 3.80
N MET A 149 4.55 -2.85 4.00
CA MET A 149 4.12 -3.28 5.33
C MET A 149 5.20 -4.11 6.03
N THR A 150 5.90 -4.98 5.29
CA THR A 150 7.01 -5.78 5.82
C THR A 150 8.18 -4.90 6.27
N LEU A 151 8.60 -3.93 5.45
CA LEU A 151 9.65 -2.97 5.83
C LEU A 151 9.24 -2.14 7.05
N ALA A 152 7.97 -1.71 7.12
CA ALA A 152 7.45 -0.96 8.25
C ALA A 152 7.42 -1.78 9.55
N GLU A 153 7.17 -3.09 9.45
CA GLU A 153 7.23 -4.01 10.59
C GLU A 153 8.65 -4.26 11.06
N ARG A 154 9.62 -4.48 10.15
CA ARG A 154 11.05 -4.59 10.49
C ARG A 154 11.56 -3.35 11.21
N LYS A 155 11.22 -2.16 10.69
CA LYS A 155 11.53 -0.88 11.33
C LYS A 155 10.97 -0.77 12.75
N LYS A 156 9.72 -1.18 12.96
CA LYS A 156 9.10 -1.17 14.29
C LYS A 156 9.73 -2.19 15.23
N ALA A 157 10.12 -3.37 14.72
CA ALA A 157 10.78 -4.39 15.51
C ALA A 157 12.14 -3.91 16.04
N GLU A 158 12.97 -3.29 15.19
CA GLU A 158 14.25 -2.72 15.63
C GLU A 158 14.09 -1.54 16.58
N GLN A 159 13.12 -0.66 16.35
CA GLN A 159 12.85 0.48 17.26
C GLN A 159 12.28 0.02 18.61
N GLY A 160 11.48 -1.05 18.61
CA GLY A 160 10.93 -1.66 19.83
C GLY A 160 11.98 -2.40 20.66
N ASN A 161 13.06 -2.89 20.04
CA ASN A 161 14.16 -3.59 20.71
C ASN A 161 15.26 -2.64 21.24
N LYS A 162 15.19 -1.34 20.89
CA LYS A 162 16.09 -0.27 21.37
C LYS A 162 15.53 0.53 22.57
N LYS A 163 14.40 0.09 23.14
CA LYS A 163 13.83 0.62 24.38
C LYS A 163 14.01 -0.40 25.49
#